data_AF-A0AA49X4E8-F1
#
_entry.id   AF-A0AA49X4E8-F1
#
_cell.length_a   1.000
_cell.length_b   1.000
_cell.length_c   1.000
_cell.angle_alpha   90.00
_cell.angle_beta   90.00
_cell.angle_gamma   90.00
#
_symmetry.space_group_name_H-M   'P 1'
#
loop_
_entity.id
_entity.type
_entity.pdbx_description
1 polymer ?
#
loop_
_entity_poly.entity_id
_entity_poly.type
_entity_poly.pdbx_seq_one_letter_code
_entity_poly.pdbx_strand_id
1 'polypeptide(L)'
;MARIFWALILSAAMWVGAQAGVPACDQWSIKGVCHCYIDGNHGRVVECASRSLSSVAEKIPANTELLILHNNQLQALPTGVFDQLVNLKELWLYRNQLKSLPPRVFDSLTKLTWLNLEQNQLQSVPDGAFDRLTSLTRIWLSS
;
A
#
# COMPACT_ATOMS: atom_id res chain seq x y z
N MET A 1 18.60 0.26 -59.68
CA MET A 1 19.90 -0.40 -59.40
C MET A 1 19.93 -0.81 -57.95
N ALA A 2 20.16 -2.11 -57.69
CA ALA A 2 20.51 -2.78 -56.42
C ALA A 2 19.61 -2.58 -55.18
N ARG A 3 19.25 -3.58 -54.34
CA ARG A 3 19.37 -5.05 -54.31
C ARG A 3 18.43 -5.57 -53.18
N ILE A 4 17.59 -6.57 -53.47
CA ILE A 4 17.40 -7.89 -52.76
C ILE A 4 17.09 -7.86 -51.23
N PHE A 5 15.84 -8.08 -50.76
CA PHE A 5 15.19 -9.33 -50.24
C PHE A 5 16.10 -10.25 -49.37
N TRP A 6 15.70 -10.84 -48.23
CA TRP A 6 14.75 -11.95 -48.00
C TRP A 6 14.40 -12.02 -46.47
N ALA A 7 13.12 -11.99 -46.06
CA ALA A 7 12.21 -13.14 -45.75
C ALA A 7 12.26 -13.54 -44.24
N LEU A 8 11.23 -13.96 -43.50
CA LEU A 8 10.03 -14.77 -43.78
C LEU A 8 8.92 -14.53 -42.71
N ILE A 9 7.66 -14.52 -43.19
CA ILE A 9 6.46 -15.22 -42.68
C ILE A 9 5.95 -14.96 -41.23
N LEU A 10 4.79 -14.28 -41.22
CA LEU A 10 3.58 -14.46 -40.41
C LEU A 10 3.60 -15.50 -39.25
N SER A 11 3.40 -15.01 -38.02
CA SER A 11 2.40 -15.60 -37.13
C SER A 11 1.67 -14.48 -36.39
N ALA A 12 0.35 -14.44 -36.60
CA ALA A 12 -0.56 -13.64 -35.82
C ALA A 12 -0.74 -14.31 -34.46
N ALA A 13 -0.49 -13.56 -33.39
CA ALA A 13 -1.13 -13.79 -32.10
C ALA A 13 -1.52 -12.41 -31.54
N MET A 14 -2.82 -12.12 -31.61
CA MET A 14 -3.43 -11.02 -30.89
C MET A 14 -3.68 -11.42 -29.44
N TRP A 15 -3.37 -10.50 -28.52
CA TRP A 15 -3.84 -10.38 -27.12
C TRP A 15 -3.31 -11.47 -26.16
N VAL A 16 -2.74 -11.10 -25.01
CA VAL A 16 -3.42 -10.48 -23.86
C VAL A 16 -2.58 -9.33 -23.29
N GLY A 17 -3.26 -8.26 -22.85
CA GLY A 17 -2.63 -7.07 -22.28
C GLY A 17 -1.56 -7.41 -21.25
N ALA A 18 -0.36 -6.88 -21.48
CA ALA A 18 0.59 -6.73 -20.39
C ALA A 18 -0.01 -5.71 -19.44
N GLN A 19 -0.70 -6.17 -18.39
CA GLN A 19 -0.70 -5.45 -17.13
C GLN A 19 0.77 -5.10 -16.90
N ALA A 20 1.10 -3.80 -16.89
CA ALA A 20 2.43 -3.34 -16.50
C ALA A 20 2.73 -4.04 -15.16
N GLY A 21 3.61 -5.04 -15.20
CA GLY A 21 3.75 -6.02 -14.13
C GLY A 21 4.08 -5.27 -12.85
N VAL A 22 3.16 -5.31 -11.88
CA VAL A 22 3.42 -4.77 -10.56
C VAL A 22 4.70 -5.47 -10.06
N PRO A 23 5.76 -4.72 -9.70
CA PRO A 23 7.04 -5.34 -9.36
C PRO A 23 6.83 -6.37 -8.24
N ALA A 24 7.44 -7.54 -8.41
CA ALA A 24 7.45 -8.58 -7.39
C ALA A 24 8.06 -8.04 -6.09
N CYS A 25 7.64 -8.58 -4.93
CA CYS A 25 8.22 -8.22 -3.62
C CYS A 25 9.75 -8.24 -3.62
N ASP A 26 10.35 -9.14 -4.40
CA ASP A 26 11.80 -9.31 -4.52
C ASP A 26 12.49 -8.07 -5.11
N GLN A 27 11.83 -7.34 -6.02
CA GLN A 27 12.36 -6.08 -6.55
C GLN A 27 12.11 -4.87 -5.63
N TRP A 28 11.15 -5.00 -4.71
CA TRP A 28 10.82 -3.99 -3.70
C TRP A 28 11.83 -4.01 -2.54
N SER A 29 12.08 -5.19 -1.98
CA SER A 29 12.95 -5.39 -0.83
C SER A 29 14.42 -5.02 -1.10
N ILE A 30 14.88 -5.10 -2.36
CA ILE A 30 16.27 -4.77 -2.74
C ILE A 30 16.57 -3.27 -2.84
N LYS A 31 15.54 -2.41 -2.80
CA LYS A 31 15.69 -0.95 -2.81
C LYS A 31 15.16 -0.28 -1.54
N GLY A 32 14.54 -1.05 -0.66
CA GLY A 32 13.69 -0.53 0.41
C GLY A 32 14.32 -0.60 1.80
N VAL A 33 13.86 0.30 2.66
CA VAL A 33 14.02 0.20 4.11
C VAL A 33 13.07 -0.87 4.67
N CYS A 34 12.04 -1.23 3.92
CA CYS A 34 11.01 -2.19 4.26
C CYS A 34 11.21 -3.57 3.63
N HIS A 35 10.63 -4.59 4.25
CA HIS A 35 10.63 -5.97 3.77
C HIS A 35 9.27 -6.29 3.16
N CYS A 36 9.26 -6.85 1.94
CA CYS A 36 8.06 -7.35 1.28
C CYS A 36 8.15 -8.88 1.20
N TYR A 37 7.10 -9.57 1.65
CA TYR A 37 7.01 -11.03 1.60
C TYR A 37 5.56 -11.49 1.47
N ILE A 38 5.35 -12.80 1.32
CA ILE A 38 4.03 -13.42 1.32
C ILE A 38 3.94 -14.37 2.51
N ASP A 39 2.88 -14.26 3.31
CA ASP A 39 2.57 -15.20 4.39
C ASP A 39 1.29 -16.00 4.08
N GLY A 40 1.04 -17.07 4.85
CA GLY A 40 -0.11 -17.95 4.66
C GLY A 40 -1.44 -17.42 5.21
N ASN A 41 -1.45 -16.31 5.95
CA ASN A 41 -2.62 -15.80 6.66
C ASN A 41 -3.25 -14.58 5.96
N HIS A 42 -2.41 -13.61 5.59
CA HIS A 42 -2.80 -12.34 5.02
C HIS A 42 -2.61 -12.29 3.51
N GLY A 43 -1.60 -12.98 2.97
CA GLY A 43 -1.16 -12.83 1.58
C GLY A 43 0.10 -11.95 1.49
N ARG A 44 0.08 -10.87 0.70
CA ARG A 44 1.24 -9.97 0.58
C ARG A 44 1.37 -9.04 1.78
N VAL A 45 2.53 -9.08 2.42
CA VAL A 45 2.88 -8.27 3.59
C VAL A 45 3.99 -7.28 3.24
N VAL A 46 3.81 -6.03 3.64
CA VAL A 46 4.84 -4.98 3.59
C VAL A 46 5.15 -4.55 5.02
N GLU A 47 6.35 -4.87 5.47
CA GLU A 47 6.84 -4.67 6.83
C GLU A 47 7.88 -3.55 6.89
N CYS A 48 7.50 -2.45 7.52
CA CYS A 48 8.29 -1.23 7.67
C CYS A 48 8.44 -0.81 9.15
N ALA A 49 8.13 -1.68 10.11
CA ALA A 49 8.14 -1.29 11.52
C ALA A 49 9.54 -0.97 12.05
N SER A 50 9.62 -0.02 12.99
CA SER A 50 10.85 0.31 13.73
C SER A 50 12.02 0.74 12.84
N ARG A 51 11.73 1.46 11.75
CA ARG A 51 12.72 1.91 10.76
C ARG A 51 13.03 3.41 10.82
N SER A 52 12.50 4.11 11.82
CA SER A 52 12.63 5.57 11.98
C SER A 52 12.13 6.34 10.76
N LEU A 53 11.10 5.83 10.08
CA LEU A 53 10.52 6.48 8.90
C LEU A 53 9.86 7.80 9.29
N SER A 54 10.17 8.86 8.55
CA SER A 54 9.52 10.16 8.67
C SER A 54 8.41 10.38 7.64
N SER A 55 8.32 9.53 6.61
CA SER A 55 7.30 9.57 5.56
C SER A 55 7.05 8.19 4.94
N VAL A 56 5.83 7.98 4.44
CA VAL A 56 5.41 6.78 3.68
C VAL A 56 5.72 6.97 2.19
N ALA A 57 6.87 7.56 1.85
CA ALA A 57 7.21 8.01 0.49
C ALA A 57 7.48 6.87 -0.52
N GLU A 58 7.42 5.61 -0.09
CA GLU A 58 7.59 4.46 -0.95
C GLU A 58 6.26 4.09 -1.63
N LYS A 59 6.28 3.88 -2.96
CA LYS A 59 5.15 3.37 -3.77
C LYS A 59 4.67 1.95 -3.39
N ILE A 60 4.04 1.77 -2.23
CA ILE A 60 3.61 0.46 -1.71
C ILE A 60 2.91 -0.37 -2.80
N PRO A 61 3.27 -1.66 -2.99
CA PRO A 61 2.63 -2.53 -3.97
C PRO A 61 1.11 -2.61 -3.81
N ALA A 62 0.34 -2.41 -4.89
CA ALA A 62 -1.13 -2.28 -4.86
C ALA A 62 -1.89 -3.51 -4.34
N ASN A 63 -1.28 -4.69 -4.38
CA ASN A 63 -1.84 -5.94 -3.86
C ASN A 63 -1.32 -6.29 -2.47
N THR A 64 -0.81 -5.32 -1.72
CA THR A 64 -0.53 -5.47 -0.29
C THR A 64 -1.83 -5.74 0.46
N GLU A 65 -1.83 -6.76 1.33
CA GLU A 65 -2.97 -7.15 2.17
C GLU A 65 -2.73 -6.80 3.64
N LEU A 66 -1.46 -6.75 4.08
CA LEU A 66 -1.05 -6.27 5.40
C LEU A 66 0.07 -5.24 5.24
N LEU A 67 -0.17 -4.03 5.76
CA LEU A 67 0.80 -2.93 5.77
C LEU A 67 1.16 -2.55 7.20
N ILE A 68 2.44 -2.74 7.53
CA ILE A 68 2.96 -2.57 8.88
C ILE A 68 3.89 -1.36 8.91
N LEU A 69 3.44 -0.26 9.51
CA LEU A 69 4.14 1.02 9.60
C LEU A 69 4.33 1.49 11.05
N HIS A 70 4.06 0.62 12.01
CA HIS A 70 4.08 0.98 13.43
C HIS A 70 5.49 1.27 13.96
N ASN A 71 5.57 1.98 15.09
CA ASN A 71 6.84 2.34 15.74
C ASN A 71 7.79 3.11 14.82
N ASN A 72 7.27 4.14 14.15
CA ASN A 72 8.03 5.03 13.28
C ASN A 72 7.85 6.49 13.75
N GLN A 73 8.30 7.45 12.94
CA GLN A 73 8.28 8.88 13.26
C GLN A 73 7.39 9.64 12.27
N LEU A 74 6.34 8.99 11.76
CA LEU A 74 5.44 9.58 10.78
C LEU A 74 4.64 10.71 11.45
N GLN A 75 4.81 11.93 10.96
CA GLN A 75 4.09 13.11 11.47
C GLN A 75 2.83 13.43 10.66
N ALA A 76 2.78 12.99 9.41
CA ALA A 76 1.65 13.15 8.51
C ALA A 76 1.60 11.99 7.51
N LEU A 77 0.42 11.78 6.93
CA LEU A 77 0.21 10.89 5.80
C LEU A 77 0.07 11.72 4.53
N PRO A 78 0.78 11.40 3.43
CA PRO A 78 0.53 12.03 2.14
C PRO A 78 -0.92 11.79 1.68
N THR A 79 -1.51 12.76 0.97
CA THR A 79 -2.85 12.57 0.39
C THR A 79 -2.82 11.45 -0.63
N GLY A 80 -3.78 10.53 -0.55
CA GLY A 80 -3.92 9.40 -1.47
C GLY A 80 -2.87 8.31 -1.32
N VAL A 81 -2.08 8.31 -0.24
CA VAL A 81 -1.00 7.33 -0.02
C VAL A 81 -1.49 5.87 -0.03
N PHE A 82 -2.76 5.63 0.32
CA PHE A 82 -3.35 4.30 0.38
C PHE A 82 -4.37 4.02 -0.74
N ASP A 83 -4.56 4.93 -1.70
CA ASP A 83 -5.65 4.84 -2.70
C ASP A 83 -5.56 3.60 -3.60
N GLN A 84 -4.34 3.12 -3.84
CA GLN A 84 -4.11 1.93 -4.67
C GLN A 84 -4.19 0.61 -3.90
N LEU A 85 -4.29 0.66 -2.56
CA LEU A 85 -4.23 -0.52 -1.69
C LEU A 85 -5.62 -1.14 -1.48
N VAL A 86 -6.36 -1.34 -2.57
CA VAL A 86 -7.75 -1.84 -2.56
C VAL A 86 -7.90 -3.28 -2.01
N ASN A 87 -6.77 -3.98 -1.82
CA ASN A 87 -6.72 -5.32 -1.23
C ASN A 87 -6.31 -5.31 0.25
N LEU A 88 -6.04 -4.15 0.84
CA LEU A 88 -5.57 -4.05 2.21
C LEU A 88 -6.64 -4.53 3.19
N LYS A 89 -6.26 -5.47 4.05
CA LYS A 89 -7.08 -6.03 5.12
C LYS A 89 -6.68 -5.43 6.47
N GLU A 90 -5.39 -5.20 6.67
CA GLU A 90 -4.86 -4.70 7.93
C GLU A 90 -3.88 -3.55 7.74
N LEU A 91 -4.06 -2.49 8.54
CA LEU A 91 -3.21 -1.31 8.53
C LEU A 91 -2.76 -0.96 9.95
N TRP A 92 -1.45 -1.05 10.18
CA TRP A 92 -0.83 -0.83 11.48
C TRP A 92 -0.03 0.47 11.47
N LEU A 93 -0.57 1.51 12.10
CA LEU A 93 0.01 2.86 12.18
C LEU A 93 0.30 3.30 13.62
N TYR A 94 0.14 2.41 14.60
CA TYR A 94 0.34 2.74 16.01
C TYR A 94 1.78 3.13 16.34
N ARG A 95 1.98 3.88 17.44
CA ARG A 95 3.30 4.42 17.83
C ARG A 95 3.95 5.21 16.70
N ASN A 96 3.24 6.23 16.22
CA ASN A 96 3.75 7.24 15.31
C ASN A 96 3.49 8.62 15.91
N GLN A 97 3.65 9.69 15.12
CA GLN A 97 3.50 11.08 15.58
C GLN A 97 2.43 11.81 14.75
N LEU A 98 1.45 11.07 14.22
CA LEU A 98 0.41 11.64 13.36
C LEU A 98 -0.43 12.63 14.16
N LYS A 99 -0.49 13.88 13.71
CA LYS A 99 -1.25 14.96 14.36
C LYS A 99 -2.65 15.13 13.78
N SER A 100 -2.80 14.75 12.51
CA SER A 100 -4.06 14.77 11.78
C SER A 100 -4.06 13.69 10.69
N LEU A 101 -5.24 13.40 10.16
CA LEU A 101 -5.42 12.52 9.01
C LEU A 101 -5.91 13.34 7.82
N PRO A 102 -5.37 13.12 6.60
CA PRO A 102 -5.93 13.73 5.41
C PRO A 102 -7.39 13.30 5.21
N PRO A 103 -8.27 14.18 4.68
CA PRO A 103 -9.62 13.79 4.32
C PRO A 103 -9.60 12.61 3.33
N ARG A 104 -10.49 11.64 3.53
CA ARG A 104 -10.67 10.50 2.63
C ARG A 104 -9.45 9.58 2.49
N VAL A 105 -8.46 9.65 3.39
CA VAL A 105 -7.21 8.88 3.32
C VAL A 105 -7.42 7.36 3.33
N PHE A 106 -8.58 6.89 3.80
CA PHE A 106 -8.92 5.47 3.86
C PHE A 106 -10.05 5.06 2.89
N ASP A 107 -10.55 5.97 2.04
CA ASP A 107 -11.78 5.74 1.26
C ASP A 107 -11.71 4.52 0.32
N SER A 108 -10.51 4.22 -0.18
CA SER A 108 -10.28 3.10 -1.11
C SER A 108 -10.11 1.75 -0.39
N LEU A 109 -10.00 1.73 0.94
CA LEU A 109 -9.67 0.54 1.74
C LEU A 109 -10.93 -0.25 2.12
N THR A 110 -11.79 -0.54 1.16
CA THR A 110 -13.12 -1.15 1.40
C THR A 110 -13.05 -2.56 1.99
N LYS A 111 -11.89 -3.24 1.89
CA LYS A 111 -11.63 -4.58 2.47
C LYS A 111 -10.94 -4.54 3.84
N LEU A 112 -10.64 -3.35 4.37
CA LEU A 112 -9.94 -3.21 5.63
C LEU A 112 -10.80 -3.74 6.77
N THR A 113 -10.29 -4.70 7.53
CA THR A 113 -10.95 -5.30 8.69
C THR A 113 -10.38 -4.78 10.00
N TRP A 114 -9.12 -4.31 9.98
CA TRP A 114 -8.36 -3.90 11.15
C TRP A 114 -7.56 -2.61 10.88
N LEU A 115 -7.78 -1.59 11.71
CA LEU A 115 -7.05 -0.31 11.67
C LEU A 115 -6.60 0.09 13.07
N ASN A 116 -5.30 0.24 13.28
CA ASN A 116 -4.77 0.74 14.56
C ASN A 116 -3.95 2.02 14.37
N LEU A 117 -4.43 3.08 15.01
CA LEU A 117 -3.84 4.42 15.07
C LEU A 117 -3.41 4.79 16.49
N GLU A 118 -3.35 3.85 17.43
CA GLU A 118 -3.04 4.12 18.83
C GLU A 118 -1.67 4.74 19.03
N GLN A 119 -1.50 5.48 20.13
CA GLN A 119 -0.21 6.08 20.49
C GLN A 119 0.31 6.98 19.35
N ASN A 120 -0.60 7.75 18.74
CA ASN A 120 -0.33 8.88 17.86
C ASN A 120 -0.63 10.19 18.61
N GLN A 121 -0.64 11.31 17.90
CA GLN A 121 -0.90 12.65 18.45
C GLN A 121 -2.18 13.26 17.86
N LEU A 122 -3.11 12.39 17.42
CA LEU A 122 -4.36 12.80 16.81
C LEU A 122 -5.23 13.51 17.84
N GLN A 123 -5.59 14.76 17.56
CA GLN A 123 -6.54 15.53 18.39
C GLN A 123 -7.99 15.24 17.97
N SER A 124 -8.19 14.95 16.69
CA SER A 124 -9.46 14.57 16.11
C SER A 124 -9.24 13.76 14.83
N VAL A 125 -10.31 13.13 14.37
CA VAL A 125 -10.36 12.45 13.07
C VAL A 125 -11.35 13.22 12.19
N PRO A 126 -11.09 13.40 10.88
CA PRO A 126 -12.03 14.06 9.98
C PRO A 126 -13.40 13.36 9.97
N ASP A 127 -14.47 14.16 9.82
CA ASP A 127 -15.82 13.62 9.65
C ASP A 127 -15.87 12.67 8.44
N GLY A 128 -16.49 11.52 8.64
CA GLY A 128 -16.62 10.49 7.61
C GLY A 128 -15.33 9.78 7.23
N ALA A 129 -14.22 9.93 7.98
CA ALA A 129 -12.94 9.27 7.67
C ALA A 129 -13.02 7.74 7.55
N PHE A 130 -14.08 7.13 8.10
CA PHE A 130 -14.28 5.68 8.10
C PHE A 130 -15.53 5.23 7.32
N ASP A 131 -16.28 6.14 6.69
CA ASP A 131 -17.60 5.82 6.09
C ASP A 131 -17.51 4.79 4.95
N ARG A 132 -16.37 4.70 4.28
CA ARG A 132 -16.12 3.75 3.19
C ARG A 132 -15.54 2.42 3.66
N LEU A 133 -15.18 2.30 4.94
CA LEU A 133 -14.56 1.09 5.50
C LEU A 133 -15.63 0.04 5.83
N THR A 134 -16.35 -0.41 4.82
CA THR A 134 -17.53 -1.27 4.96
C THR A 134 -17.25 -2.65 5.57
N SER A 135 -16.00 -3.09 5.56
CA SER A 135 -15.57 -4.37 6.16
C SER A 135 -14.87 -4.20 7.51
N LEU A 136 -14.79 -2.97 8.05
CA LEU A 136 -14.05 -2.70 9.28
C LEU A 136 -14.74 -3.34 10.48
N THR A 137 -13.99 -4.18 11.19
CA THR A 137 -14.49 -4.86 12.40
C THR A 137 -13.82 -4.37 13.66
N ARG A 138 -12.60 -3.85 13.54
CA ARG A 138 -11.83 -3.35 14.68
C ARG A 138 -11.08 -2.08 14.32
N ILE A 139 -11.24 -1.08 15.18
CA ILE A 139 -10.55 0.19 15.08
C ILE A 139 -10.03 0.59 16.47
N TRP A 140 -8.77 1.04 16.52
CA TRP A 140 -8.19 1.61 17.73
C TRP A 140 -7.68 3.02 17.45
N LEU A 141 -8.15 3.97 18.25
CA LEU A 141 -7.86 5.40 18.13
C LEU A 141 -7.28 6.00 19.42
N SER A 142 -7.04 5.18 20.45
CA SER A 142 -6.66 5.67 21.77
C SER A 142 -5.25 6.27 21.80
N SER A 143 -5.10 7.40 22.48
CA SER A 143 -3.84 8.14 22.62
C SER A 143 -2.97 7.56 23.74
#